data_AF-A0AAW6YLE6-F1
#
_entry.id   AF-A0AAW6YLE6-F1
#
_cell.length_a   1.000
_cell.length_b   1.000
_cell.length_c   1.000
_cell.angle_alpha   90.00
_cell.angle_beta   90.00
_cell.angle_gamma   90.00
#
_symmetry.space_group_name_H-M   'P 1'
#
loop_
_entity.id
_entity.type
_entity.pdbx_description
1 polymer ?
#
loop_
_entity_poly.entity_id
_entity_poly.type
_entity_poly.pdbx_seq_one_letter_code
_entity_poly.pdbx_strand_id
1 'polypeptide(L)'
;GFVGADLENVLNEAALVAARRNKRVIDASDIDEAEDRVIAGPSKKDKTVSQRDRQIVAYHEAGHTIVGLVLSNARVVHKVTIVPRG
;
A
#
# COMPACT_ATOMS: atom_id res chain seq x y z
N GLY A 1 -0.66 -6.98 14.20
CA GLY A 1 0.52 -6.20 14.61
C GLY A 1 1.74 -6.87 14.02
N PHE A 2 2.81 -6.13 13.78
CA PHE A 2 4.06 -6.67 13.26
C PHE A 2 4.85 -7.39 14.36
N VAL A 3 5.55 -8.47 14.01
CA VAL A 3 6.58 -9.09 14.86
C VAL A 3 7.97 -8.56 14.49
N GLY A 4 9.00 -8.88 15.29
CA GLY A 4 10.37 -8.38 15.06
C GLY A 4 10.90 -8.64 13.65
N ALA A 5 10.62 -9.82 13.10
CA ALA A 5 11.00 -10.17 11.73
C ALA A 5 10.27 -9.32 10.68
N ASP A 6 9.01 -8.94 10.91
CA ASP A 6 8.29 -8.09 9.97
C ASP A 6 8.84 -6.66 9.97
N LEU A 7 9.21 -6.14 11.14
CA LEU A 7 9.84 -4.83 11.27
C LEU A 7 11.20 -4.78 10.57
N GLU A 8 12.01 -5.83 10.74
CA GLU A 8 13.27 -5.98 9.99
C GLU A 8 13.03 -5.94 8.48
N ASN A 9 12.02 -6.70 8.02
CA ASN A 9 11.67 -6.75 6.61
C ASN A 9 11.20 -5.37 6.06
N VAL A 10 10.36 -4.65 6.81
CA VAL A 10 9.90 -3.30 6.44
C VAL A 10 11.08 -2.32 6.33
N LEU A 11 11.99 -2.32 7.30
CA LEU A 11 13.15 -1.42 7.28
C LEU A 11 14.10 -1.73 6.12
N ASN A 12 14.30 -3.02 5.82
CA ASN A 12 15.11 -3.45 4.68
C ASN A 12 14.48 -3.00 3.35
N GLU A 13 13.17 -3.20 3.16
CA GLU A 13 12.47 -2.73 1.97
C GLU A 13 12.50 -1.20 1.85
N ALA A 14 12.42 -0.46 2.96
CA ALA A 14 12.52 1.00 2.96
C ALA A 14 13.89 1.47 2.44
N ALA A 15 14.97 0.80 2.86
CA ALA A 15 16.31 1.06 2.35
C ALA A 15 16.42 0.76 0.84
N LEU A 16 15.84 -0.36 0.38
CA LEU A 16 15.82 -0.71 -1.04
C LEU A 16 15.02 0.30 -1.88
N VAL A 17 13.88 0.78 -1.37
CA VAL A 17 13.07 1.81 -2.03
C VAL A 17 13.84 3.13 -2.14
N ALA A 18 14.47 3.58 -1.05
CA ALA A 18 15.29 4.79 -1.04
C ALA A 18 16.46 4.68 -2.03
N ALA A 19 17.17 3.54 -2.04
CA ALA A 19 18.28 3.27 -2.96
C ALA A 19 17.84 3.28 -4.43
N ARG A 20 16.70 2.66 -4.78
CA ARG A 20 16.15 2.70 -6.15
C ARG A 20 15.78 4.11 -6.61
N ARG A 21 15.46 5.00 -5.66
CA ARG A 21 15.19 6.42 -5.90
C ARG A 21 16.46 7.28 -5.86
N ASN A 22 17.65 6.68 -5.74
CA ASN A 22 18.94 7.36 -5.58
C ASN A 22 18.97 8.35 -4.39
N LYS A 23 18.20 8.08 -3.33
CA LYS A 23 18.22 8.89 -2.10
C LYS A 23 19.43 8.50 -1.24
N ARG A 24 19.95 9.46 -0.48
CA ARG A 24 21.03 9.24 0.50
C ARG A 24 20.53 9.02 1.92
N VAL A 25 19.28 9.37 2.19
CA VAL A 25 18.64 9.27 3.50
C VAL A 25 17.26 8.66 3.29
N ILE A 26 16.88 7.72 4.14
CA ILE A 26 15.54 7.12 4.17
C ILE A 26 14.62 8.12 4.86
N ASP A 27 13.50 8.45 4.21
CA ASP A 27 12.46 9.29 4.80
C ASP A 27 11.16 8.50 5.02
N ALA A 28 10.17 9.16 5.65
CA ALA A 28 8.88 8.54 5.94
C ALA A 28 8.18 7.98 4.69
N SER A 29 8.36 8.59 3.52
CA SER A 29 7.73 8.12 2.28
C SER A 29 8.32 6.81 1.75
N ASP A 30 9.55 6.48 2.15
CA ASP A 30 10.19 5.21 1.80
C ASP A 30 9.72 4.10 2.76
N ILE A 31 9.50 4.43 4.04
CA ILE A 31 8.91 3.52 5.04
C ILE A 31 7.45 3.21 4.68
N ASP A 32 6.65 4.21 4.32
CA ASP A 32 5.25 4.01 3.92
C ASP A 32 5.11 3.11 2.69
N GLU A 33 6.00 3.24 1.70
CA GLU A 33 6.01 2.38 0.52
C GLU A 33 6.53 0.97 0.84
N ALA A 34 7.47 0.85 1.77
CA ALA A 34 7.95 -0.44 2.24
C ALA A 34 6.90 -1.21 3.02
N GLU A 35 6.14 -0.55 3.89
CA GLU A 35 4.99 -1.14 4.58
C GLU A 35 3.98 -1.69 3.57
N ASP A 36 3.57 -0.87 2.60
CA ASP A 36 2.65 -1.31 1.55
C ASP A 36 3.20 -2.52 0.78
N ARG A 37 4.52 -2.57 0.53
CA ARG A 37 5.18 -3.68 -0.18
C ARG A 37 5.22 -4.96 0.63
N VAL A 38 5.50 -4.87 1.94
CA VAL A 38 5.54 -6.05 2.81
C VAL A 38 4.14 -6.63 2.98
N ILE A 39 3.11 -5.80 3.08
CA ILE A 39 1.72 -6.24 3.26
C ILE A 39 1.12 -6.77 1.95
N ALA A 40 1.24 -6.00 0.86
CA ALA A 40 0.47 -6.22 -0.37
C ALA A 40 1.34 -6.54 -1.59
N GLY A 41 2.67 -6.54 -1.45
CA GLY A 41 3.60 -6.75 -2.56
C GLY A 41 3.91 -5.47 -3.36
N PRO A 42 4.87 -5.55 -4.30
CA PRO A 42 5.27 -4.42 -5.13
C PRO A 42 4.12 -3.93 -6.03
N SER A 43 4.04 -2.61 -6.20
CA SER A 43 3.08 -2.00 -7.12
C SER A 43 3.40 -2.37 -8.58
N LYS A 44 2.42 -2.84 -9.34
CA LYS A 44 2.56 -3.11 -10.79
C LYS A 44 2.21 -1.86 -11.60
N LYS A 45 3.13 -0.88 -11.62
CA LYS A 45 2.93 0.41 -12.31
C LYS A 45 2.76 0.26 -13.83
N ASP A 46 3.38 -0.76 -14.42
CA ASP A 46 3.37 -0.99 -15.87
C ASP A 46 2.18 -1.82 -16.35
N LYS A 47 1.30 -2.26 -15.44
CA LYS A 47 0.08 -2.96 -15.85
C LYS A 47 -0.87 -1.93 -16.45
N THR A 48 -1.04 -1.96 -17.77
CA THR A 48 -2.03 -1.16 -18.48
C THR A 48 -3.44 -1.61 -18.07
N VAL A 49 -4.07 -0.85 -17.17
CA VAL A 49 -5.46 -1.05 -16.76
C VAL A 49 -6.33 -0.09 -17.56
N SER A 50 -7.40 -0.60 -18.16
CA SER A 50 -8.35 0.24 -18.90
C SER A 50 -9.03 1.26 -17.96
N GLN A 51 -9.46 2.41 -18.47
CA GLN A 51 -10.19 3.39 -17.64
C GLN A 51 -11.45 2.77 -17.01
N ARG A 52 -12.14 1.89 -17.76
CA ARG A 52 -13.33 1.19 -17.28
C ARG A 52 -13.01 0.27 -16.11
N ASP A 53 -11.96 -0.55 -16.22
CA ASP A 53 -11.57 -1.46 -15.13
C ASP A 53 -11.10 -0.69 -13.91
N ARG A 54 -10.35 0.40 -14.11
CA ARG A 54 -9.92 1.28 -13.02
C ARG A 54 -11.13 1.89 -12.28
N GLN A 55 -12.17 2.28 -13.01
CA GLN A 55 -13.39 2.83 -12.42
C GLN A 55 -14.20 1.78 -11.66
N ILE A 56 -14.28 0.53 -12.19
CA ILE A 56 -14.93 -0.59 -11.49
C ILE A 56 -14.21 -0.88 -10.16
N VAL A 57 -12.89 -0.98 -10.18
CA VAL A 57 -12.10 -1.20 -8.96
C VAL A 57 -12.29 -0.03 -7.98
N ALA A 58 -12.29 1.21 -8.46
CA ALA A 58 -12.54 2.37 -7.61
C ALA A 58 -13.89 2.30 -6.87
N TYR A 59 -14.97 1.89 -7.56
CA TYR A 59 -16.26 1.71 -6.90
C TYR A 59 -16.27 0.53 -5.92
N HIS A 60 -15.57 -0.56 -6.24
CA HIS A 60 -15.44 -1.71 -5.34
C HIS A 60 -14.75 -1.33 -4.02
N GLU A 61 -13.58 -0.69 -4.11
CA GLU A 61 -12.82 -0.25 -2.93
C GLU A 61 -13.56 0.85 -2.15
N ALA A 62 -14.26 1.76 -2.85
CA ALA A 62 -15.10 2.77 -2.20
C ALA A 62 -16.24 2.13 -1.38
N GLY A 63 -16.84 1.05 -1.87
CA GLY A 63 -17.84 0.29 -1.14
C GLY A 63 -17.30 -0.25 0.20
N HIS A 64 -16.14 -0.93 0.16
CA HIS A 64 -15.47 -1.41 1.39
C HIS A 64 -15.15 -0.27 2.35
N THR A 65 -14.68 0.86 1.81
CA THR A 65 -14.31 2.04 2.60
C THR A 65 -15.52 2.63 3.32
N ILE A 66 -16.62 2.86 2.61
CA ILE A 66 -17.82 3.48 3.17
C ILE A 66 -18.41 2.57 4.27
N VAL A 67 -18.51 1.27 4.01
CA VAL A 67 -19.02 0.30 5.00
C VAL A 67 -18.13 0.28 6.24
N GLY A 68 -16.80 0.28 6.08
CA GLY A 68 -15.84 0.30 7.18
C GLY A 68 -15.87 1.59 8.02
N LEU A 69 -16.24 2.73 7.43
CA LEU A 69 -16.35 4.01 8.13
C LEU A 69 -17.66 4.17 8.90
N VAL A 70 -18.76 3.59 8.40
CA VAL A 70 -20.11 3.76 8.99
C VAL A 70 -20.36 2.78 10.14
N LEU A 71 -19.74 1.60 10.11
CA LEU A 71 -19.93 0.59 11.16
C LEU A 71 -19.04 0.87 12.38
N SER A 72 -19.66 1.13 13.52
CA SER A 72 -18.99 1.46 14.80
C SER A 72 -18.02 0.38 15.32
N ASN A 73 -18.20 -0.85 14.85
CA ASN A 73 -17.44 -2.03 15.29
C ASN A 73 -16.47 -2.53 14.21
N ALA A 74 -16.39 -1.84 13.07
CA ALA A 74 -15.50 -2.24 11.99
C ALA A 74 -14.07 -1.79 12.27
N ARG A 75 -13.12 -2.50 11.66
CA ARG A 75 -11.70 -2.15 11.72
C ARG A 75 -11.50 -0.81 11.00
N VAL A 76 -10.81 0.13 11.67
CA VAL A 76 -10.50 1.45 11.10
C VAL A 76 -9.75 1.28 9.78
N VAL A 77 -10.28 1.92 8.74
CA VAL A 77 -9.65 1.96 7.41
C VAL A 77 -8.52 2.99 7.45
N HIS A 78 -7.27 2.55 7.32
CA HIS A 78 -6.10 3.43 7.37
C HIS A 78 -5.68 3.96 6.00
N LYS A 79 -5.79 3.14 4.95
CA LYS A 79 -5.36 3.48 3.59
C LYS A 79 -6.10 2.63 2.58
N VAL A 80 -6.51 3.24 1.46
CA VAL A 80 -7.23 2.59 0.37
C VAL A 80 -6.60 3.03 -0.94
N THR A 81 -6.38 2.09 -1.87
CA THR A 81 -5.75 2.37 -3.15
C THR A 81 -6.36 1.52 -4.26
N ILE A 82 -6.42 2.10 -5.46
CA ILE A 82 -6.81 1.40 -6.70
C ILE A 82 -5.58 0.98 -7.51
N VAL A 83 -4.37 1.23 -6.99
CA VAL A 83 -3.12 0.83 -7.63
C VAL A 83 -2.95 -0.67 -7.44
N PRO A 84 -2.85 -1.46 -8.53
CA PRO A 84 -2.66 -2.89 -8.42
C PRO A 84 -1.32 -3.21 -7.73
N ARG A 85 -1.38 -4.03 -6.69
CA ARG A 85 -0.24 -4.58 -5.95
C ARG A 85 -0.26 -6.10 -6.04
N GLY A 86 0.94 -6.70 -5.99
CA GLY A 86 1.14 -8.14 -6.18
C GLY A 86 1.30 -8.53 -7.63
#